data_AF-A0A8H3A8J6-F1
#
_entry.id   AF-A0A8H3A8J6-F1
#
_cell.length_a   1.000
_cell.length_b   1.000
_cell.length_c   1.000
_cell.angle_alpha   90.00
_cell.angle_beta   90.00
_cell.angle_gamma   90.00
#
_symmetry.space_group_name_H-M   'P 1'
#
loop_
_entity.id
_entity.type
_entity.pdbx_description
1 polymer ?
#
loop_
_entity_poly.entity_id
_entity_poly.type
_entity_poly.pdbx_seq_one_letter_code
_entity_poly.pdbx_strand_id
1 'polypeptide(L)'
;FAFFIHLQFVKLSLTNVCPRTIACILVDGVYYLVTSSFLYFPAIPIYTSQDLVHWTQIGNVITRPSQLSLANCTIRQGTKNCGGVWAPTIRHHKGIFYVVATCVFPDKDFADHSRWENHVWSTKDPHARDAWSDGIRFDFPGYDTSLFWDEDDGDRVYIQGALYWRVKEGIAQFEIDLTTGASVSGEPKPIWSGTGRPIPEAPHMYRKDGWYYLLVAEGGTELDHCATIARSRSVWGPFEECPDNPIIHAASRDSYFQTIGHADIFQSPEGQWFAVALATRDGRTNFPMGRETVLIPGQWEPESWPAFKARVESVMKTSADSLQPLPPIHEKILENFVSVGGDIHWPHNLLRLRNPDEQAYQFKDGVLHLWPSAQGDTLDGRFGTPTFVARRQTAIECTTELELTLPANEQVIAGLSVYLDFESHIDLVLVRSDAKSSLEAHMRQRTPTGVAASNVSPIPVDSGALRVIAYEDRYDLFGWRNGAWVPVGTGLAKDVSGGFTGVVIGPYVEGPTNNRDDHSEVSVKKWTYSEIA
;
A
#
# COMPACT_ATOMS: atom_id res chain seq x y z
N PHE A 1 47.92 -13.58 3.40
CA PHE A 1 47.20 -14.51 4.28
C PHE A 1 46.03 -13.77 4.92
N ALA A 2 44.92 -13.67 4.19
CA ALA A 2 43.70 -12.98 4.62
C ALA A 2 42.69 -14.05 5.02
N PHE A 3 42.39 -14.15 6.31
CA PHE A 3 41.36 -15.05 6.81
C PHE A 3 40.01 -14.35 6.78
N PHE A 4 39.08 -15.08 6.18
CA PHE A 4 37.65 -14.96 6.10
C PHE A 4 36.93 -14.88 7.46
N ILE A 5 35.67 -14.42 7.37
CA ILE A 5 34.52 -14.65 8.27
C ILE A 5 34.52 -13.80 9.55
N HIS A 6 33.50 -12.94 9.70
CA HIS A 6 32.54 -13.00 10.82
C HIS A 6 31.21 -12.36 10.40
N LEU A 7 30.18 -13.23 10.33
CA LEU A 7 28.77 -12.91 10.18
C LEU A 7 28.22 -12.26 11.46
N GLN A 8 27.17 -11.42 11.35
CA GLN A 8 25.96 -11.44 12.20
C GLN A 8 25.03 -10.24 11.91
N PHE A 9 23.72 -10.36 12.20
CA PHE A 9 22.52 -9.96 11.41
C PHE A 9 21.47 -9.15 12.22
N VAL A 10 20.76 -8.12 11.69
CA VAL A 10 19.39 -7.66 12.16
C VAL A 10 18.50 -6.97 11.05
N LYS A 11 17.23 -7.42 10.93
CA LYS A 11 15.94 -6.87 10.39
C LYS A 11 15.92 -5.75 9.32
N LEU A 12 15.33 -6.02 8.13
CA LEU A 12 15.02 -5.03 7.08
C LEU A 12 13.65 -5.30 6.42
N SER A 13 12.59 -5.37 7.23
CA SER A 13 11.24 -5.00 6.76
C SER A 13 11.09 -3.53 7.12
N LEU A 14 10.77 -2.70 6.12
CA LEU A 14 10.40 -1.31 6.36
C LEU A 14 9.06 -1.32 7.07
N THR A 15 9.06 -1.50 8.39
CA THR A 15 7.86 -1.77 9.18
C THR A 15 6.82 -0.65 9.10
N ASN A 16 7.19 0.56 8.66
CA ASN A 16 6.25 1.67 8.40
C ASN A 16 5.87 1.88 6.91
N VAL A 17 6.44 1.08 6.02
CA VAL A 17 6.19 1.13 4.57
C VAL A 17 5.50 -0.20 4.26
N CYS A 18 4.17 -0.18 4.23
CA CYS A 18 3.38 -1.33 3.77
C CYS A 18 2.89 -1.10 2.34
N PRO A 19 3.68 -1.56 1.35
CA PRO A 19 3.23 -1.53 -0.02
C PRO A 19 3.38 -2.81 -0.80
N ARG A 20 2.69 -2.77 -1.93
CA ARG A 20 2.68 -3.85 -2.88
C ARG A 20 3.59 -3.72 -4.06
N THR A 21 3.93 -2.51 -4.44
CA THR A 21 4.68 -2.15 -5.64
C THR A 21 5.38 -0.85 -5.32
N ILE A 22 6.66 -0.77 -5.68
CA ILE A 22 7.60 0.15 -5.05
C ILE A 22 8.53 0.71 -6.12
N ALA A 23 8.74 2.02 -6.09
CA ALA A 23 9.80 2.67 -6.84
C ALA A 23 10.60 3.55 -5.88
N CYS A 24 11.92 3.61 -6.09
CA CYS A 24 12.84 4.34 -5.22
C CYS A 24 13.88 5.09 -6.05
N ILE A 25 14.09 6.37 -5.71
CA ILE A 25 15.12 7.20 -6.32
C ILE A 25 15.95 7.91 -5.26
N LEU A 26 17.16 8.34 -5.64
CA LEU A 26 18.03 9.18 -4.83
C LEU A 26 18.09 10.57 -5.45
N VAL A 27 17.79 11.61 -4.66
CA VAL A 27 17.90 13.01 -5.07
C VAL A 27 18.58 13.79 -3.93
N ASP A 28 19.69 14.46 -4.23
CA ASP A 28 20.42 15.31 -3.29
C ASP A 28 20.72 14.66 -1.91
N GLY A 29 21.11 13.38 -1.92
CA GLY A 29 21.43 12.63 -0.70
C GLY A 29 20.22 12.11 0.08
N VAL A 30 19.00 12.28 -0.45
CA VAL A 30 17.76 11.79 0.14
C VAL A 30 17.12 10.75 -0.78
N TYR A 31 16.77 9.60 -0.22
CA TYR A 31 15.99 8.58 -0.90
C TYR A 31 14.51 8.90 -0.82
N TYR A 32 13.80 8.77 -1.93
CA TYR A 32 12.35 8.93 -2.04
C TYR A 32 11.74 7.63 -2.54
N LEU A 33 10.71 7.16 -1.84
CA LEU A 33 10.03 5.92 -2.15
C LEU A 33 8.53 6.14 -2.19
N VAL A 34 7.87 5.61 -3.23
CA VAL A 34 6.41 5.67 -3.38
C VAL A 34 5.83 4.28 -3.47
N THR A 35 4.54 4.17 -3.15
CA THR A 35 3.89 2.88 -3.08
C THR A 35 2.43 2.88 -3.50
N SER A 36 1.93 1.77 -4.05
CA SER A 36 0.50 1.62 -4.36
C SER A 36 -0.42 1.75 -3.14
N SER A 37 -1.64 2.22 -3.37
CA SER A 37 -2.64 2.47 -2.33
C SER A 37 -4.01 1.87 -2.59
N PHE A 38 -4.28 1.33 -3.79
CA PHE A 38 -5.55 0.72 -4.17
C PHE A 38 -6.72 1.67 -3.89
N LEU A 39 -7.73 1.22 -3.13
CA LEU A 39 -8.88 2.03 -2.74
C LEU A 39 -8.61 3.01 -1.59
N TYR A 40 -7.42 3.03 -0.99
CA TYR A 40 -7.17 3.90 0.16
C TYR A 40 -6.86 5.34 -0.27
N PHE A 41 -7.37 6.28 0.53
CA PHE A 41 -7.17 7.72 0.38
C PHE A 41 -6.73 8.36 1.71
N PRO A 42 -5.77 9.32 1.70
CA PRO A 42 -5.00 9.79 0.55
C PRO A 42 -4.16 8.68 -0.11
N ALA A 43 -3.88 8.84 -1.40
CA ALA A 43 -3.33 7.79 -2.25
C ALA A 43 -1.87 8.06 -2.66
N ILE A 44 -1.14 6.97 -2.90
CA ILE A 44 0.32 6.94 -3.14
C ILE A 44 1.10 7.64 -2.03
N PRO A 45 1.32 6.99 -0.87
CA PRO A 45 2.18 7.56 0.16
C PRO A 45 3.62 7.69 -0.35
N ILE A 46 4.28 8.76 0.08
CA ILE A 46 5.67 9.05 -0.22
C ILE A 46 6.49 9.05 1.07
N TYR A 47 7.59 8.32 1.03
CA TYR A 47 8.50 8.13 2.15
C TYR A 47 9.88 8.68 1.81
N THR A 48 10.59 9.19 2.81
CA THR A 48 11.98 9.59 2.69
C THR A 48 12.89 8.86 3.66
N SER A 49 14.14 8.68 3.25
CA SER A 49 15.21 8.12 4.07
C SER A 49 16.55 8.74 3.70
N GLN A 50 17.49 8.75 4.64
CA GLN A 50 18.89 9.10 4.40
C GLN A 50 19.82 7.87 4.46
N ASP A 51 19.32 6.73 4.96
CA ASP A 51 20.14 5.54 5.24
C ASP A 51 19.53 4.23 4.71
N LEU A 52 18.40 4.32 3.99
CA LEU A 52 17.61 3.20 3.47
C LEU A 52 16.98 2.28 4.52
N VAL A 53 17.16 2.58 5.81
CA VAL A 53 16.66 1.79 6.94
C VAL A 53 15.53 2.52 7.65
N HIS A 54 15.72 3.80 7.97
CA HIS A 54 14.74 4.63 8.64
C HIS A 54 13.95 5.41 7.60
N TRP A 55 12.65 5.16 7.54
CA TRP A 55 11.75 5.80 6.58
C TRP A 55 10.68 6.61 7.30
N THR A 56 10.49 7.85 6.84
CA THR A 56 9.44 8.74 7.32
C THR A 56 8.48 9.01 6.19
N GLN A 57 7.18 8.81 6.41
CA GLN A 57 6.16 9.24 5.46
C GLN A 57 6.05 10.77 5.51
N ILE A 58 6.36 11.43 4.39
CA ILE A 58 6.32 12.91 4.29
C ILE A 58 4.99 13.42 3.73
N GLY A 59 4.17 12.52 3.19
CA GLY A 59 2.89 12.88 2.59
C GLY A 59 2.33 11.78 1.68
N ASN A 60 1.50 12.22 0.74
CA ASN A 60 0.91 11.40 -0.31
C ASN A 60 0.85 12.22 -1.61
N VAL A 61 0.94 11.57 -2.77
CA VAL A 61 0.86 12.25 -4.08
C VAL A 61 -0.56 12.74 -4.34
N ILE A 62 -1.56 11.92 -3.99
CA ILE A 62 -2.98 12.18 -4.23
C ILE A 62 -3.66 12.49 -2.90
N THR A 63 -3.89 13.77 -2.62
CA THR A 63 -4.53 14.28 -1.41
C THR A 63 -5.88 14.95 -1.67
N ARG A 64 -6.25 15.17 -2.93
CA ARG A 64 -7.51 15.82 -3.32
C ARG A 64 -8.17 15.17 -4.54
N PRO A 65 -9.52 15.23 -4.66
CA PRO A 65 -10.23 14.61 -5.77
C PRO A 65 -9.86 15.12 -7.17
N SER A 66 -9.36 16.37 -7.30
CA SER A 66 -8.93 16.93 -8.59
C SER A 66 -7.68 16.24 -9.17
N GLN A 67 -6.89 15.57 -8.33
CA GLN A 67 -5.71 14.83 -8.78
C GLN A 67 -6.08 13.46 -9.35
N LEU A 68 -7.05 12.80 -8.71
CA LEU A 68 -7.67 11.56 -9.14
C LEU A 68 -8.89 11.27 -8.23
N SER A 69 -10.02 10.89 -8.83
CA SER A 69 -11.21 10.48 -8.09
C SER A 69 -11.35 8.95 -8.07
N LEU A 70 -11.44 8.39 -6.87
CA LEU A 70 -11.75 6.98 -6.59
C LEU A 70 -13.26 6.74 -6.37
N ALA A 71 -14.10 7.77 -6.43
CA ALA A 71 -15.53 7.70 -6.11
C ALA A 71 -16.29 6.69 -6.99
N ASN A 72 -15.88 6.56 -8.25
CA ASN A 72 -16.48 5.65 -9.22
C ASN A 72 -15.82 4.26 -9.24
N CYS A 73 -14.84 4.00 -8.37
CA CYS A 73 -14.17 2.71 -8.33
C CYS A 73 -15.06 1.66 -7.64
N THR A 74 -15.80 0.92 -8.46
CA THR A 74 -16.64 -0.19 -8.01
C THR A 74 -15.85 -1.49 -8.06
N ILE A 75 -15.85 -2.23 -6.95
CA ILE A 75 -15.16 -3.52 -6.89
C ILE A 75 -16.07 -4.64 -7.40
N ARG A 76 -15.53 -5.57 -8.18
CA ARG A 76 -16.22 -6.81 -8.56
C ARG A 76 -16.07 -7.87 -7.47
N GLN A 77 -17.13 -8.60 -7.16
CA GLN A 77 -17.06 -9.71 -6.19
C GLN A 77 -16.02 -10.75 -6.59
N GLY A 78 -15.28 -11.28 -5.62
CA GLY A 78 -14.22 -12.28 -5.86
C GLY A 78 -12.93 -11.71 -6.44
N THR A 79 -12.76 -10.38 -6.40
CA THR A 79 -11.53 -9.73 -6.90
C THR A 79 -10.58 -9.26 -5.80
N LYS A 80 -10.89 -9.52 -4.51
CA LYS A 80 -10.02 -9.26 -3.36
C LYS A 80 -9.43 -7.83 -3.36
N ASN A 81 -10.31 -6.85 -3.55
CA ASN A 81 -9.99 -5.42 -3.58
C ASN A 81 -8.98 -4.96 -4.65
N CYS A 82 -8.98 -5.56 -5.85
CA CYS A 82 -8.02 -5.21 -6.89
C CYS A 82 -8.32 -3.90 -7.66
N GLY A 83 -9.07 -2.96 -7.09
CA GLY A 83 -9.37 -1.66 -7.72
C GLY A 83 -8.52 -0.51 -7.22
N GLY A 84 -8.69 0.66 -7.83
CA GLY A 84 -8.04 1.91 -7.41
C GLY A 84 -6.60 2.00 -7.90
N VAL A 85 -5.74 2.68 -7.13
CA VAL A 85 -4.39 3.05 -7.58
C VAL A 85 -3.39 1.90 -7.43
N TRP A 86 -3.00 1.32 -8.57
CA TRP A 86 -2.00 0.26 -8.71
C TRP A 86 -0.58 0.86 -8.71
N ALA A 87 0.41 0.16 -9.29
CA ALA A 87 1.82 0.47 -9.10
C ALA A 87 2.19 1.89 -9.52
N PRO A 88 2.77 2.66 -8.59
CA PRO A 88 3.37 3.94 -8.91
C PRO A 88 4.86 3.80 -9.22
N THR A 89 5.33 4.61 -10.16
CA THR A 89 6.76 4.84 -10.39
C THR A 89 7.09 6.29 -10.06
N ILE A 90 8.09 6.53 -9.20
CA ILE A 90 8.66 7.87 -8.95
C ILE A 90 9.96 8.05 -9.73
N ARG A 91 10.13 9.20 -10.38
CA ARG A 91 11.37 9.63 -11.04
C ARG A 91 11.64 11.10 -10.77
N HIS A 92 12.88 11.52 -10.92
CA HIS A 92 13.28 12.92 -10.80
C HIS A 92 14.05 13.32 -12.05
N HIS A 93 13.64 14.43 -12.64
CA HIS A 93 14.30 14.98 -13.82
C HIS A 93 14.35 16.50 -13.75
N LYS A 94 15.54 17.08 -13.94
CA LYS A 94 15.78 18.53 -14.00
C LYS A 94 15.07 19.34 -12.88
N GLY A 95 15.12 18.85 -11.64
CA GLY A 95 14.57 19.54 -10.46
C GLY A 95 13.06 19.33 -10.25
N ILE A 96 12.46 18.37 -10.95
CA ILE A 96 11.04 18.05 -10.85
C ILE A 96 10.89 16.56 -10.55
N PHE A 97 10.09 16.24 -9.53
CA PHE A 97 9.63 14.90 -9.21
C PHE A 97 8.40 14.58 -10.05
N TYR A 98 8.38 13.38 -10.61
CA TYR A 98 7.27 12.84 -11.38
C TYR A 98 6.83 11.52 -10.76
N VAL A 99 5.52 11.32 -10.66
CA VAL A 99 4.93 10.03 -10.30
C VAL A 99 3.96 9.63 -11.39
N VAL A 100 4.07 8.41 -11.89
CA VAL A 100 3.06 7.78 -12.77
C VAL A 100 2.41 6.62 -12.06
N ALA A 101 1.11 6.41 -12.27
CA ALA A 101 0.40 5.24 -11.77
C ALA A 101 -0.89 4.98 -12.58
N THR A 102 -1.48 3.80 -12.38
CA THR A 102 -2.74 3.40 -13.01
C THR A 102 -3.86 3.30 -11.98
N CYS A 103 -4.99 3.96 -12.24
CA CYS A 103 -6.24 3.69 -11.53
C CYS A 103 -7.05 2.62 -12.27
N VAL A 104 -7.40 1.54 -11.58
CA VAL A 104 -8.07 0.36 -12.16
C VAL A 104 -9.53 0.31 -11.73
N PHE A 105 -10.41 0.08 -12.71
CA PHE A 105 -11.86 -0.07 -12.53
C PHE A 105 -12.26 -1.53 -12.74
N PRO A 106 -12.23 -2.38 -11.69
CA PRO A 106 -12.29 -3.82 -11.85
C PRO A 106 -13.67 -4.37 -12.26
N ASP A 107 -14.72 -3.55 -12.15
CA ASP A 107 -16.08 -3.82 -12.62
C ASP A 107 -16.22 -3.77 -14.15
N LYS A 108 -15.36 -3.03 -14.85
CA LYS A 108 -15.34 -2.96 -16.31
C LYS A 108 -14.79 -4.23 -16.95
N ASP A 109 -15.19 -4.52 -18.18
CA ASP A 109 -14.71 -5.71 -18.89
C ASP A 109 -13.21 -5.68 -19.15
N PHE A 110 -12.61 -6.87 -19.30
CA PHE A 110 -11.16 -7.00 -19.49
C PHE A 110 -10.63 -6.33 -20.76
N ALA A 111 -11.44 -6.28 -21.82
CA ALA A 111 -11.10 -5.64 -23.09
C ALA A 111 -11.53 -4.16 -23.16
N ASP A 112 -12.21 -3.64 -22.14
CA ASP A 112 -12.58 -2.22 -22.10
C ASP A 112 -11.34 -1.39 -21.73
N HIS A 113 -10.84 -0.59 -22.67
CA HIS A 113 -9.66 0.25 -22.45
C HIS A 113 -9.88 1.26 -21.31
N SER A 114 -11.12 1.69 -21.06
CA SER A 114 -11.45 2.62 -19.97
C SER A 114 -11.37 1.99 -18.57
N ARG A 115 -11.03 0.70 -18.48
CA ARG A 115 -10.62 0.00 -17.26
C ARG A 115 -9.31 0.54 -16.68
N TRP A 116 -8.46 1.09 -17.53
CA TRP A 116 -7.09 1.52 -17.19
C TRP A 116 -6.98 3.03 -17.32
N GLU A 117 -6.90 3.73 -16.19
CA GLU A 117 -6.76 5.18 -16.18
C GLU A 117 -5.38 5.58 -15.68
N ASN A 118 -4.48 5.81 -16.63
CA ASN A 118 -3.07 6.12 -16.37
C ASN A 118 -2.86 7.62 -16.25
N HIS A 119 -2.09 8.04 -15.24
CA HIS A 119 -1.84 9.45 -14.94
C HIS A 119 -0.38 9.71 -14.58
N VAL A 120 0.07 10.94 -14.85
CA VAL A 120 1.31 11.51 -14.32
C VAL A 120 0.99 12.71 -13.42
N TRP A 121 1.66 12.79 -12.27
CA TRP A 121 1.67 13.94 -11.38
C TRP A 121 3.09 14.47 -11.26
N SER A 122 3.25 15.76 -10.98
CA SER A 122 4.56 16.36 -10.80
C SER A 122 4.61 17.39 -9.66
N THR A 123 5.80 17.57 -9.09
CA THR A 123 6.08 18.63 -8.12
C THR A 123 7.55 19.01 -8.12
N LYS A 124 7.88 20.23 -7.67
CA LYS A 124 9.26 20.65 -7.37
C LYS A 124 9.66 20.36 -5.93
N ASP A 125 8.67 20.18 -5.04
CA ASP A 125 8.91 19.98 -3.61
C ASP A 125 7.96 18.92 -3.06
N PRO A 126 8.40 17.65 -2.95
CA PRO A 126 7.57 16.57 -2.44
C PRO A 126 7.27 16.68 -0.93
N HIS A 127 7.94 17.57 -0.19
CA HIS A 127 7.69 17.82 1.24
C HIS A 127 6.61 18.86 1.47
N ALA A 128 6.36 19.73 0.48
CA ALA A 128 5.31 20.72 0.56
C ALA A 128 3.92 20.07 0.44
N ARG A 129 3.04 20.40 1.39
CA ARG A 129 1.65 19.93 1.37
C ARG A 129 0.95 20.44 0.11
N ASP A 130 0.20 19.55 -0.54
CA ASP A 130 -0.61 19.85 -1.73
C ASP A 130 0.20 20.38 -2.93
N ALA A 131 1.53 20.20 -2.93
CA ALA A 131 2.44 20.68 -3.99
C ALA A 131 2.42 19.83 -5.26
N TRP A 132 1.83 18.64 -5.22
CA TRP A 132 1.64 17.80 -6.39
C TRP A 132 0.59 18.41 -7.32
N SER A 133 0.85 18.41 -8.62
CA SER A 133 -0.09 18.85 -9.65
C SER A 133 -1.38 18.03 -9.64
N ASP A 134 -2.40 18.48 -10.37
CA ASP A 134 -3.47 17.59 -10.80
C ASP A 134 -2.91 16.54 -11.77
N GLY A 135 -3.63 15.42 -11.93
CA GLY A 135 -3.19 14.29 -12.76
C GLY A 135 -3.34 14.61 -14.24
N ILE A 136 -2.25 14.47 -15.00
CA ILE A 136 -2.30 14.51 -16.45
C ILE A 136 -2.52 13.08 -16.94
N ARG A 137 -3.71 12.83 -17.49
CA ARG A 137 -4.08 11.52 -18.02
C ARG A 137 -3.36 11.24 -19.34
N PHE A 138 -2.95 9.99 -19.53
CA PHE A 138 -2.45 9.49 -20.82
C PHE A 138 -3.05 8.13 -21.14
N ASP A 139 -3.11 7.79 -22.43
CA ASP A 139 -3.74 6.56 -22.89
C ASP A 139 -2.70 5.43 -23.02
N PHE A 140 -2.91 4.37 -22.24
CA PHE A 140 -2.13 3.13 -22.31
C PHE A 140 -3.04 1.93 -22.00
N PRO A 141 -3.07 0.87 -22.84
CA PRO A 141 -4.00 -0.25 -22.71
C PRO A 141 -3.52 -1.29 -21.67
N GLY A 142 -3.23 -0.82 -20.47
CA GLY A 142 -2.64 -1.65 -19.42
C GLY A 142 -2.22 -0.85 -18.19
N TYR A 143 -1.28 -1.39 -17.42
CA TYR A 143 -0.92 -0.90 -16.09
C TYR A 143 0.60 -0.95 -15.86
N ASP A 144 1.03 -0.67 -14.63
CA ASP A 144 2.43 -0.63 -14.21
C ASP A 144 3.28 0.26 -15.11
N THR A 145 2.85 1.52 -15.24
CA THR A 145 3.55 2.47 -16.09
C THR A 145 4.80 3.03 -15.40
N SER A 146 5.84 3.26 -16.19
CA SER A 146 7.12 3.83 -15.74
C SER A 146 7.60 4.88 -16.72
N LEU A 147 8.29 5.90 -16.19
CA LEU A 147 8.92 6.96 -16.98
C LEU A 147 10.41 6.69 -17.17
N PHE A 148 10.91 7.05 -18.34
CA PHE A 148 12.34 7.05 -18.67
C PHE A 148 12.68 8.25 -19.55
N TRP A 149 13.68 9.02 -19.13
CA TRP A 149 14.27 10.10 -19.92
C TRP A 149 15.52 9.58 -20.60
N ASP A 150 15.56 9.73 -21.93
CA ASP A 150 16.75 9.43 -22.71
C ASP A 150 17.58 10.69 -22.91
N GLU A 151 18.47 10.96 -21.94
CA GLU A 151 19.34 12.13 -21.96
C GLU A 151 20.34 12.11 -23.15
N ASP A 152 20.65 10.93 -23.68
CA ASP A 152 21.53 10.76 -24.84
C ASP A 152 20.80 11.01 -26.18
N ASP A 153 19.47 10.84 -26.21
CA ASP A 153 18.62 11.09 -27.39
C ASP A 153 17.78 12.36 -27.22
N GLY A 154 18.44 13.47 -26.89
CA GLY A 154 17.80 14.79 -26.87
C GLY A 154 16.76 14.98 -25.76
N ASP A 155 16.86 14.22 -24.67
CA ASP A 155 15.98 14.30 -23.50
C ASP A 155 14.52 13.90 -23.78
N ARG A 156 14.34 12.95 -24.71
CA ARG A 156 13.03 12.38 -25.03
C ARG A 156 12.51 11.57 -23.87
N VAL A 157 11.19 11.58 -23.68
CA VAL A 157 10.54 10.92 -22.55
C VAL A 157 9.69 9.76 -23.05
N TYR A 158 9.88 8.60 -22.44
CA TYR A 158 9.17 7.38 -22.77
C TYR A 158 8.32 6.92 -21.58
N ILE A 159 7.14 6.38 -21.90
CA ILE A 159 6.34 5.56 -21.01
C ILE A 159 6.51 4.10 -21.44
N GLN A 160 6.94 3.26 -20.52
CA GLN A 160 6.78 1.80 -20.62
C GLN A 160 5.63 1.37 -19.73
N GLY A 161 4.92 0.31 -20.12
CA GLY A 161 3.88 -0.31 -19.28
C GLY A 161 3.62 -1.76 -19.67
N ALA A 162 2.92 -2.47 -18.79
CA ALA A 162 2.48 -3.84 -19.02
C ALA A 162 1.13 -3.84 -19.75
N LEU A 163 1.07 -4.47 -20.93
CA LEU A 163 -0.21 -4.76 -21.57
C LEU A 163 -1.01 -5.73 -20.70
N TYR A 164 -2.33 -5.57 -20.65
CA TYR A 164 -3.12 -6.45 -19.79
C TYR A 164 -3.06 -7.91 -20.27
N TRP A 165 -2.43 -8.78 -19.47
CA TRP A 165 -2.16 -10.18 -19.79
C TRP A 165 -3.36 -11.00 -20.27
N ARG A 166 -4.61 -10.67 -19.87
CA ARG A 166 -5.82 -11.37 -20.34
C ARG A 166 -6.26 -10.97 -21.75
N VAL A 167 -5.74 -9.85 -22.27
CA VAL A 167 -6.00 -9.34 -23.61
C VAL A 167 -4.78 -9.57 -24.50
N LYS A 168 -3.62 -9.09 -24.04
CA LYS A 168 -2.34 -9.26 -24.70
C LYS A 168 -1.24 -9.15 -23.66
N GLU A 169 -0.37 -10.14 -23.64
CA GLU A 169 0.77 -10.18 -22.73
C GLU A 169 1.99 -9.46 -23.31
N GLY A 170 2.79 -8.82 -22.45
CA GLY A 170 4.06 -8.19 -22.81
C GLY A 170 4.15 -6.70 -22.45
N ILE A 171 5.34 -6.16 -22.63
CA ILE A 171 5.67 -4.76 -22.37
C ILE A 171 5.55 -3.95 -23.64
N ALA A 172 4.88 -2.81 -23.56
CA ALA A 172 4.79 -1.84 -24.64
C ALA A 172 5.28 -0.46 -24.20
N GLN A 173 5.71 0.33 -25.18
CA GLN A 173 6.28 1.65 -24.96
C GLN A 173 5.79 2.66 -25.99
N PHE A 174 5.68 3.92 -25.58
CA PHE A 174 5.55 5.07 -26.48
C PHE A 174 6.31 6.28 -25.92
N GLU A 175 6.61 7.25 -26.78
CA GLU A 175 7.15 8.55 -26.38
C GLU A 175 6.01 9.50 -25.98
N ILE A 176 6.12 10.19 -24.86
CA ILE A 176 5.05 11.02 -24.28
C ILE A 176 5.41 12.51 -24.26
N ASP A 177 4.43 13.38 -24.49
CA ASP A 177 4.47 14.78 -24.07
C ASP A 177 3.85 14.91 -22.67
N LEU A 178 4.68 15.14 -21.65
CA LEU A 178 4.23 15.25 -20.26
C LEU A 178 3.33 16.46 -19.98
N THR A 179 3.29 17.44 -20.87
CA THR A 179 2.43 18.63 -20.71
C THR A 179 0.97 18.30 -21.03
N THR A 180 0.76 17.39 -21.98
CA THR A 180 -0.57 17.07 -22.52
C THR A 180 -1.01 15.64 -22.24
N GLY A 181 -0.07 14.74 -21.91
CA GLY A 181 -0.30 13.30 -21.83
C GLY A 181 -0.38 12.62 -23.20
N ALA A 182 -0.20 13.35 -24.30
CA ALA A 182 -0.33 12.81 -25.64
C ALA A 182 0.88 11.93 -26.02
N SER A 183 0.61 10.86 -26.76
CA SER A 183 1.69 10.12 -27.40
C SER A 183 2.26 10.88 -28.60
N VAL A 184 3.58 11.05 -28.60
CA VAL A 184 4.37 11.64 -29.69
C VAL A 184 4.69 10.60 -30.76
N SER A 185 4.84 9.33 -30.37
CA SER A 185 5.26 8.25 -31.28
C SER A 185 4.11 7.40 -31.84
N GLY A 186 2.85 7.77 -31.56
CA GLY A 186 1.65 7.01 -31.89
C GLY A 186 1.33 5.90 -30.89
N GLU A 187 0.62 4.86 -31.32
CA GLU A 187 0.20 3.75 -30.44
C GLU A 187 1.36 3.08 -29.70
N PRO A 188 1.14 2.58 -28.46
CA PRO A 188 2.14 1.81 -27.72
C PRO A 188 2.66 0.61 -28.53
N LYS A 189 3.99 0.55 -28.71
CA LYS A 189 4.68 -0.50 -29.46
C LYS A 189 5.19 -1.58 -28.51
N PRO A 190 4.90 -2.87 -28.73
CA PRO A 190 5.51 -3.95 -27.96
C PRO A 190 7.03 -3.93 -28.11
N ILE A 191 7.76 -4.01 -27.00
CA ILE A 191 9.23 -3.98 -26.99
C ILE A 191 9.87 -5.25 -26.41
N TRP A 192 9.18 -5.95 -25.50
CA TRP A 192 9.64 -7.23 -24.95
C TRP A 192 8.47 -8.04 -24.37
N SER A 193 8.55 -9.37 -24.43
CA SER A 193 7.49 -10.28 -23.97
C SER A 193 7.84 -11.00 -22.65
N GLY A 194 8.92 -10.60 -21.98
CA GLY A 194 9.46 -11.35 -20.85
C GLY A 194 10.28 -12.57 -21.29
N THR A 195 10.69 -13.41 -20.34
CA THR A 195 11.49 -14.64 -20.58
C THR A 195 10.62 -15.86 -20.89
N GLY A 196 9.35 -15.65 -21.21
CA GLY A 196 8.33 -16.70 -21.36
C GLY A 196 7.69 -17.17 -20.04
N ARG A 197 7.97 -16.48 -18.92
CA ARG A 197 7.21 -16.67 -17.68
C ARG A 197 5.90 -15.89 -17.77
N PRO A 198 4.84 -16.29 -17.04
CA PRO A 198 3.56 -15.60 -17.10
C PRO A 198 3.64 -14.17 -16.53
N ILE A 199 2.79 -13.30 -17.07
CA ILE A 199 2.47 -11.96 -16.59
C ILE A 199 3.72 -11.08 -16.43
N PRO A 200 4.45 -10.76 -17.52
CA PRO A 200 5.44 -9.70 -17.54
C PRO A 200 4.78 -8.36 -17.20
N GLU A 201 5.22 -7.75 -16.09
CA GLU A 201 4.71 -6.49 -15.56
C GLU A 201 5.83 -5.60 -15.00
N ALA A 202 5.51 -4.47 -14.38
CA ALA A 202 6.50 -3.58 -13.74
C ALA A 202 7.75 -3.20 -14.58
N PRO A 203 7.60 -2.75 -15.85
CA PRO A 203 8.75 -2.39 -16.66
C PRO A 203 9.46 -1.15 -16.13
N HIS A 204 10.78 -1.25 -15.90
CA HIS A 204 11.64 -0.10 -15.62
C HIS A 204 12.84 -0.10 -16.57
N MET A 205 13.02 1.03 -17.26
CA MET A 205 14.11 1.24 -18.21
C MET A 205 15.28 1.97 -17.55
N TYR A 206 16.50 1.51 -17.82
CA TYR A 206 17.75 2.12 -17.36
C TYR A 206 18.72 2.30 -18.52
N ARG A 207 19.53 3.35 -18.46
CA ARG A 207 20.62 3.61 -19.41
C ARG A 207 21.96 3.39 -18.72
N LYS A 208 22.78 2.45 -19.22
CA LYS A 208 24.13 2.20 -18.67
C LYS A 208 25.05 1.60 -19.75
N ASP A 209 26.28 2.07 -19.85
CA ASP A 209 27.35 1.52 -20.71
C ASP A 209 26.94 1.26 -22.17
N GLY A 210 26.28 2.25 -22.80
CA GLY A 210 25.80 2.10 -24.19
C GLY A 210 24.60 1.15 -24.37
N TRP A 211 23.98 0.65 -23.29
CA TRP A 211 22.79 -0.20 -23.32
C TRP A 211 21.58 0.48 -22.69
N TYR A 212 20.40 0.07 -23.16
CA TYR A 212 19.11 0.23 -22.51
C TYR A 212 18.77 -1.09 -21.84
N TYR A 213 18.61 -1.10 -20.53
CA TYR A 213 18.21 -2.26 -19.76
C TYR A 213 16.74 -2.14 -19.39
N LEU A 214 15.96 -3.18 -19.64
CA LEU A 214 14.54 -3.28 -19.30
C LEU A 214 14.37 -4.36 -18.24
N LEU A 215 14.11 -3.93 -17.01
CA LEU A 215 13.72 -4.78 -15.90
C LEU A 215 12.20 -4.96 -15.93
N VAL A 216 11.71 -6.16 -15.65
CA VAL A 216 10.28 -6.47 -15.49
C VAL A 216 10.10 -7.42 -14.31
N ALA A 217 8.87 -7.51 -13.82
CA ALA A 217 8.43 -8.61 -12.96
C ALA A 217 7.76 -9.70 -13.79
N GLU A 218 7.88 -10.95 -13.36
CA GLU A 218 7.22 -12.11 -13.99
C GLU A 218 6.82 -13.15 -12.93
N GLY A 219 5.96 -14.10 -13.31
CA GLY A 219 5.47 -15.18 -12.45
C GLY A 219 4.15 -14.87 -11.73
N GLY A 220 3.54 -13.72 -12.04
CA GLY A 220 2.45 -13.14 -11.26
C GLY A 220 2.93 -12.63 -9.90
N THR A 221 1.99 -12.33 -9.00
CA THR A 221 2.31 -11.68 -7.71
C THR A 221 2.32 -12.65 -6.51
N GLU A 222 2.42 -13.95 -6.77
CA GLU A 222 2.33 -15.04 -5.80
C GLU A 222 3.70 -15.74 -5.63
N LEU A 223 3.73 -17.03 -5.25
CA LEU A 223 4.97 -17.74 -4.89
C LEU A 223 6.02 -17.88 -6.03
N ASP A 224 5.62 -17.69 -7.28
CA ASP A 224 6.50 -17.74 -8.45
C ASP A 224 7.00 -16.36 -8.92
N HIS A 225 6.62 -15.29 -8.18
CA HIS A 225 7.03 -13.93 -8.48
C HIS A 225 8.56 -13.79 -8.50
N CYS A 226 9.05 -13.05 -9.48
CA CYS A 226 10.46 -12.74 -9.65
C CYS A 226 10.64 -11.43 -10.45
N ALA A 227 11.89 -10.94 -10.54
CA ALA A 227 12.28 -9.90 -11.48
C ALA A 227 13.29 -10.44 -12.49
N THR A 228 13.08 -10.12 -13.77
CA THR A 228 13.93 -10.49 -14.90
C THR A 228 14.35 -9.25 -15.66
N ILE A 229 15.50 -9.32 -16.33
CA ILE A 229 16.06 -8.18 -17.06
C ILE A 229 16.52 -8.59 -18.45
N ALA A 230 16.36 -7.67 -19.40
CA ALA A 230 16.87 -7.76 -20.75
C ALA A 230 17.55 -6.44 -21.13
N ARG A 231 18.33 -6.40 -22.22
CA ARG A 231 18.96 -5.16 -22.70
C ARG A 231 18.95 -5.02 -24.21
N SER A 232 19.10 -3.80 -24.72
CA SER A 232 19.22 -3.51 -26.15
C SER A 232 20.11 -2.31 -26.41
N ARG A 233 20.65 -2.22 -27.63
CA ARG A 233 21.34 -1.01 -28.13
C ARG A 233 20.37 0.08 -28.59
N SER A 234 19.08 -0.22 -28.60
CA SER A 234 18.01 0.70 -28.98
C SER A 234 16.93 0.68 -27.89
N VAL A 235 16.40 1.84 -27.53
CA VAL A 235 15.26 1.96 -26.59
C VAL A 235 14.01 1.21 -27.09
N TRP A 236 13.96 0.86 -28.38
CA TRP A 236 12.88 0.11 -29.03
C TRP A 236 13.18 -1.39 -29.21
N GLY A 237 14.33 -1.87 -28.75
CA GLY A 237 14.75 -3.25 -28.96
C GLY A 237 15.39 -3.52 -30.33
N PRO A 238 15.58 -4.81 -30.70
CA PRO A 238 15.17 -5.98 -29.92
C PRO A 238 15.99 -6.13 -28.63
N PHE A 239 15.35 -6.64 -27.57
CA PHE A 239 15.98 -6.89 -26.28
C PHE A 239 16.56 -8.31 -26.22
N GLU A 240 17.82 -8.44 -25.81
CA GLU A 240 18.46 -9.71 -25.46
C GLU A 240 18.30 -9.97 -23.95
N GLU A 241 17.98 -11.19 -23.57
CA GLU A 241 17.71 -11.56 -22.17
C GLU A 241 19.01 -11.77 -21.38
N CYS A 242 18.99 -11.42 -20.09
CA CYS A 242 20.06 -11.81 -19.17
C CYS A 242 20.11 -13.34 -19.03
N PRO A 243 21.25 -14.00 -19.28
CA PRO A 243 21.39 -15.45 -19.13
C PRO A 243 21.14 -15.95 -17.71
N ASP A 244 21.30 -15.08 -16.70
CA ASP A 244 21.15 -15.39 -15.28
C ASP A 244 19.74 -15.08 -14.73
N ASN A 245 18.76 -14.81 -15.60
CA ASN A 245 17.38 -14.57 -15.18
C ASN A 245 16.79 -15.81 -14.46
N PRO A 246 15.95 -15.61 -13.41
CA PRO A 246 15.60 -14.34 -12.79
C PRO A 246 16.69 -13.79 -11.86
N ILE A 247 16.88 -12.48 -11.86
CA ILE A 247 17.94 -11.81 -11.08
C ILE A 247 17.53 -11.51 -9.63
N ILE A 248 16.22 -11.47 -9.33
CA ILE A 248 15.65 -11.29 -8.00
C ILE A 248 14.45 -12.24 -7.85
N HIS A 249 14.42 -13.04 -6.79
CA HIS A 249 13.32 -13.96 -6.47
C HIS A 249 13.44 -14.43 -5.01
N ALA A 250 12.47 -15.17 -4.50
CA ALA A 250 12.60 -15.83 -3.18
C ALA A 250 13.67 -16.93 -3.22
N ALA A 251 14.49 -17.06 -2.16
CA ALA A 251 15.61 -18.01 -2.13
C ALA A 251 15.16 -19.48 -2.25
N SER A 252 14.02 -19.78 -1.65
CA SER A 252 13.34 -21.09 -1.68
C SER A 252 11.88 -20.91 -1.30
N ARG A 253 11.07 -21.95 -1.50
CA ARG A 253 9.66 -21.99 -1.06
C ARG A 253 9.47 -22.01 0.47
N ASP A 254 10.56 -22.18 1.22
CA ASP A 254 10.58 -22.21 2.69
C ASP A 254 11.19 -20.95 3.31
N SER A 255 11.58 -19.99 2.48
CA SER A 255 12.15 -18.72 2.96
C SER A 255 11.10 -17.89 3.67
N TYR A 256 11.53 -17.12 4.69
CA TYR A 256 10.64 -16.27 5.47
C TYR A 256 9.93 -15.22 4.61
N PHE A 257 10.67 -14.60 3.70
CA PHE A 257 10.13 -13.73 2.67
C PHE A 257 9.76 -14.55 1.43
N GLN A 258 8.53 -14.38 0.98
CA GLN A 258 7.99 -14.97 -0.24
C GLN A 258 7.52 -13.87 -1.20
N THR A 259 7.06 -14.29 -2.37
CA THR A 259 6.45 -13.44 -3.41
C THR A 259 7.34 -12.29 -3.89
N ILE A 260 8.66 -12.48 -3.87
CA ILE A 260 9.64 -11.40 -4.12
C ILE A 260 9.71 -11.06 -5.60
N GLY A 261 9.41 -9.81 -5.96
CA GLY A 261 9.45 -9.33 -7.34
C GLY A 261 9.13 -7.83 -7.43
N HIS A 262 8.76 -7.37 -8.63
CA HIS A 262 8.39 -5.96 -8.89
C HIS A 262 9.45 -4.99 -8.33
N ALA A 263 10.69 -5.18 -8.78
CA ALA A 263 11.85 -4.49 -8.24
C ALA A 263 12.11 -3.17 -8.98
N ASP A 264 12.71 -2.19 -8.29
CA ASP A 264 13.26 -0.97 -8.88
C ASP A 264 14.71 -0.79 -8.42
N ILE A 265 15.63 -0.53 -9.35
CA ILE A 265 17.08 -0.53 -9.14
C ILE A 265 17.58 0.90 -9.04
N PHE A 266 18.42 1.17 -8.04
CA PHE A 266 19.03 2.48 -7.85
C PHE A 266 20.44 2.37 -7.27
N GLN A 267 21.18 3.47 -7.35
CA GLN A 267 22.55 3.57 -6.85
C GLN A 267 22.58 4.51 -5.64
N SER A 268 23.36 4.14 -4.62
CA SER A 268 23.69 5.00 -3.48
C SER A 268 24.71 6.10 -3.85
N PRO A 269 24.87 7.15 -3.02
CA PRO A 269 25.91 8.16 -3.21
C PRO A 269 27.32 7.56 -3.30
N GLU A 270 27.57 6.44 -2.61
CA GLU A 270 28.86 5.73 -2.59
C GLU A 270 29.07 4.82 -3.82
N GLY A 271 28.11 4.78 -4.75
CA GLY A 271 28.19 3.97 -5.97
C GLY A 271 27.75 2.51 -5.80
N GLN A 272 27.33 2.09 -4.59
CA GLN A 272 26.77 0.76 -4.37
C GLN A 272 25.36 0.66 -4.93
N TRP A 273 25.05 -0.45 -5.59
CA TRP A 273 23.75 -0.73 -6.18
C TRP A 273 22.81 -1.41 -5.20
N PHE A 274 21.55 -1.02 -5.26
CA PHE A 274 20.46 -1.59 -4.49
C PHE A 274 19.24 -1.80 -5.39
N ALA A 275 18.39 -2.73 -4.99
CA ALA A 275 17.03 -2.84 -5.49
C ALA A 275 16.07 -2.78 -4.31
N VAL A 276 14.97 -2.07 -4.47
CA VAL A 276 13.77 -2.29 -3.64
C VAL A 276 12.90 -3.30 -4.36
N ALA A 277 12.25 -4.18 -3.61
CA ALA A 277 11.28 -5.14 -4.13
C ALA A 277 10.14 -5.33 -3.12
N LEU A 278 9.01 -5.84 -3.59
CA LEU A 278 7.94 -6.27 -2.68
C LEU A 278 8.25 -7.66 -2.13
N ALA A 279 7.71 -8.01 -0.96
CA ALA A 279 7.70 -9.37 -0.42
C ALA A 279 6.55 -9.56 0.57
N THR A 280 6.16 -10.80 0.87
CA THR A 280 5.28 -11.12 2.01
C THR A 280 6.07 -11.85 3.09
N ARG A 281 5.76 -11.58 4.37
CA ARG A 281 6.17 -12.44 5.50
C ARG A 281 5.19 -13.59 5.65
N ASP A 282 5.70 -14.84 5.69
CA ASP A 282 4.88 -16.06 5.77
C ASP A 282 3.80 -16.19 4.66
N GLY A 283 4.13 -15.77 3.43
CA GLY A 283 3.27 -15.69 2.23
C GLY A 283 2.59 -16.97 1.72
N ARG A 284 2.38 -17.96 2.59
CA ARG A 284 1.72 -19.24 2.35
C ARG A 284 0.34 -19.32 2.99
N THR A 285 0.16 -18.80 4.21
CA THR A 285 -1.10 -18.99 4.96
C THR A 285 -1.55 -17.74 5.71
N ASN A 286 -0.65 -17.10 6.47
CA ASN A 286 -0.99 -15.93 7.27
C ASN A 286 -0.09 -14.76 6.87
N PHE A 287 -0.63 -13.83 6.07
CA PHE A 287 0.09 -12.62 5.69
C PHE A 287 -0.86 -11.42 5.74
N PRO A 288 -1.45 -11.14 6.92
CA PRO A 288 -2.47 -10.10 7.05
C PRO A 288 -1.94 -8.71 6.70
N MET A 289 -0.65 -8.45 6.91
CA MET A 289 -0.03 -7.17 6.53
C MET A 289 0.07 -6.98 5.01
N GLY A 290 -0.25 -8.01 4.21
CA GLY A 290 -0.08 -7.98 2.77
C GLY A 290 1.40 -7.99 2.38
N ARG A 291 1.71 -7.41 1.20
CA ARG A 291 3.09 -7.25 0.76
C ARG A 291 3.72 -6.02 1.42
N GLU A 292 5.02 -6.08 1.60
CA GLU A 292 5.88 -5.11 2.25
C GLU A 292 7.11 -4.83 1.38
N THR A 293 7.89 -3.80 1.72
CA THR A 293 9.14 -3.50 1.01
C THR A 293 10.35 -4.18 1.63
N VAL A 294 11.18 -4.78 0.79
CA VAL A 294 12.52 -5.28 1.12
C VAL A 294 13.59 -4.55 0.30
N LEU A 295 14.77 -4.38 0.88
CA LEU A 295 15.94 -3.78 0.24
C LEU A 295 16.99 -4.85 -0.06
N ILE A 296 17.43 -4.94 -1.31
CA ILE A 296 18.32 -5.98 -1.82
C ILE A 296 19.63 -5.35 -2.31
N PRO A 297 20.79 -5.62 -1.67
CA PRO A 297 22.06 -5.14 -2.16
C PRO A 297 22.48 -5.93 -3.41
N GLY A 298 23.07 -5.21 -4.36
CA GLY A 298 23.58 -5.77 -5.60
C GLY A 298 24.85 -5.09 -6.07
N GLN A 299 25.30 -5.51 -7.24
CA GLN A 299 26.44 -4.95 -7.96
C GLN A 299 26.08 -4.86 -9.44
N TRP A 300 26.55 -3.80 -10.10
CA TRP A 300 26.37 -3.62 -11.54
C TRP A 300 27.65 -3.06 -12.14
N GLU A 301 28.57 -3.98 -12.41
CA GLU A 301 29.88 -3.66 -12.95
C GLU A 301 29.78 -3.05 -14.38
N PRO A 302 30.80 -2.31 -14.83
CA PRO A 302 30.87 -1.82 -16.19
C PRO A 302 30.71 -2.95 -17.22
N GLU A 303 29.88 -2.71 -18.24
CA GLU A 303 29.61 -3.63 -19.35
C GLU A 303 29.02 -5.00 -18.95
N SER A 304 28.56 -5.15 -17.70
CA SER A 304 27.99 -6.39 -17.16
C SER A 304 26.46 -6.34 -17.03
N TRP A 305 25.88 -7.51 -16.77
CA TRP A 305 24.54 -7.61 -16.20
C TRP A 305 24.55 -7.23 -14.72
N PRO A 306 23.44 -6.70 -14.15
CA PRO A 306 23.34 -6.50 -12.72
C PRO A 306 23.23 -7.85 -11.99
N ALA A 307 23.89 -7.96 -10.86
CA ALA A 307 23.85 -9.14 -10.00
C ALA A 307 23.36 -8.75 -8.61
N PHE A 308 22.20 -9.28 -8.21
CA PHE A 308 21.63 -9.09 -6.88
C PHE A 308 21.75 -10.36 -6.05
N LYS A 309 21.91 -10.20 -4.74
CA LYS A 309 21.85 -11.34 -3.82
C LYS A 309 20.39 -11.75 -3.64
N ALA A 310 19.87 -12.57 -4.55
CA ALA A 310 18.49 -13.07 -4.56
C ALA A 310 18.08 -13.89 -3.31
N ARG A 311 18.96 -14.07 -2.31
CA ARG A 311 18.58 -14.65 -1.02
C ARG A 311 18.14 -13.57 -0.05
N VAL A 312 16.91 -13.09 -0.20
CA VAL A 312 16.25 -12.32 0.84
C VAL A 312 15.89 -13.27 1.98
N GLU A 313 16.86 -13.56 2.84
CA GLU A 313 16.60 -14.17 4.14
C GLU A 313 15.95 -13.10 5.05
N SER A 314 15.45 -13.48 6.23
CA SER A 314 14.73 -12.59 7.16
C SER A 314 15.50 -11.31 7.55
N VAL A 315 16.77 -11.20 7.15
CA VAL A 315 17.66 -10.09 7.43
C VAL A 315 18.61 -9.86 6.24
N MET A 316 18.63 -8.64 5.71
CA MET A 316 19.73 -8.14 4.89
C MET A 316 20.43 -6.97 5.58
N LYS A 317 21.71 -6.83 5.28
CA LYS A 317 22.68 -6.04 6.02
C LYS A 317 23.47 -5.17 5.05
N THR A 318 23.60 -3.88 5.32
CA THR A 318 24.27 -2.89 4.44
C THR A 318 25.50 -2.31 5.14
N SER A 319 26.35 -1.55 4.42
CA SER A 319 27.47 -0.83 5.07
C SER A 319 27.02 0.14 6.18
N ALA A 320 25.72 0.39 6.33
CA ALA A 320 25.09 1.14 7.41
C ALA A 320 24.84 0.31 8.70
N ASP A 321 25.24 -0.96 8.79
CA ASP A 321 24.93 -1.92 9.88
C ASP A 321 25.45 -1.60 11.30
N SER A 322 25.95 -0.38 11.54
CA SER A 322 26.11 0.14 12.91
C SER A 322 24.77 0.57 13.55
N LEU A 323 23.66 0.47 12.82
CA LEU A 323 22.35 0.92 13.27
C LEU A 323 21.72 -0.04 14.29
N GLN A 324 21.29 0.54 15.41
CA GLN A 324 20.52 -0.13 16.47
C GLN A 324 19.20 -0.67 15.89
N PRO A 325 18.65 -1.78 16.42
CA PRO A 325 17.31 -2.21 16.05
C PRO A 325 16.31 -1.07 16.26
N LEU A 326 15.36 -0.93 15.33
CA LEU A 326 14.28 0.05 15.46
C LEU A 326 13.51 -0.22 16.76
N PRO A 327 13.26 0.80 17.59
CA PRO A 327 12.42 0.63 18.77
C PRO A 327 11.01 0.20 18.34
N PRO A 328 10.32 -0.64 19.13
CA PRO A 328 8.93 -0.98 18.85
C PRO A 328 8.08 0.29 18.85
N ILE A 329 7.13 0.34 17.92
CA ILE A 329 6.26 1.50 17.77
C ILE A 329 5.24 1.53 18.90
N HIS A 330 5.11 2.68 19.57
CA HIS A 330 4.02 2.98 20.50
C HIS A 330 3.41 4.33 20.12
N GLU A 331 2.25 4.29 19.47
CA GLU A 331 1.56 5.46 18.94
C GLU A 331 0.29 5.76 19.73
N LYS A 332 0.12 7.03 20.10
CA LYS A 332 -1.15 7.59 20.51
C LYS A 332 -1.68 8.44 19.36
N ILE A 333 -2.55 7.84 18.55
CA ILE A 333 -2.86 8.35 17.21
C ILE A 333 -3.52 9.72 17.24
N LEU A 334 -4.39 9.98 18.22
CA LEU A 334 -5.06 11.28 18.36
C LEU A 334 -4.10 12.43 18.70
N GLU A 335 -2.94 12.14 19.30
CA GLU A 335 -1.91 13.15 19.62
C GLU A 335 -1.12 13.58 18.36
N ASN A 336 -1.24 12.83 17.24
CA ASN A 336 -0.53 13.13 15.99
C ASN A 336 -1.27 14.10 15.06
N PHE A 337 -2.51 14.48 15.40
CA PHE A 337 -3.21 15.54 14.69
C PHE A 337 -2.59 16.89 15.05
N VAL A 338 -2.30 17.72 14.04
CA VAL A 338 -1.68 19.03 14.26
C VAL A 338 -2.55 20.14 13.71
N SER A 339 -2.63 21.26 14.43
CA SER A 339 -3.30 22.47 13.95
C SER A 339 -2.28 23.45 13.39
N VAL A 340 -2.45 23.85 12.13
CA VAL A 340 -1.60 24.83 11.46
C VAL A 340 -2.48 25.89 10.84
N GLY A 341 -2.32 27.15 11.27
CA GLY A 341 -3.12 28.26 10.73
C GLY A 341 -4.62 28.16 11.03
N GLY A 342 -5.04 27.33 11.99
CA GLY A 342 -6.45 27.07 12.30
C GLY A 342 -7.01 25.82 11.61
N ASP A 343 -6.31 25.27 10.61
CA ASP A 343 -6.70 24.05 9.92
C ASP A 343 -6.14 22.82 10.64
N ILE A 344 -6.95 21.76 10.72
CA ILE A 344 -6.51 20.47 11.25
C ILE A 344 -5.88 19.65 10.15
N HIS A 345 -4.64 19.22 10.40
CA HIS A 345 -3.91 18.31 9.54
C HIS A 345 -4.00 16.89 10.09
N TRP A 346 -4.47 15.98 9.24
CA TRP A 346 -4.51 14.57 9.53
C TRP A 346 -3.10 13.96 9.52
N PRO A 347 -2.79 13.00 10.40
CA PRO A 347 -1.56 12.23 10.30
C PRO A 347 -1.46 11.52 8.94
N HIS A 348 -0.28 11.55 8.31
CA HIS A 348 -0.09 11.01 6.94
C HIS A 348 -0.38 9.51 6.81
N ASN A 349 -0.23 8.76 7.90
CA ASN A 349 -0.42 7.31 7.95
C ASN A 349 -1.88 6.88 8.16
N LEU A 350 -2.82 7.82 8.35
CA LEU A 350 -4.24 7.52 8.42
C LEU A 350 -4.87 7.42 7.03
N LEU A 351 -5.69 6.39 6.86
CA LEU A 351 -6.31 5.98 5.62
C LEU A 351 -7.81 5.94 5.77
N ARG A 352 -8.49 6.30 4.68
CA ARG A 352 -9.94 6.20 4.50
C ARG A 352 -10.22 5.47 3.19
N LEU A 353 -11.44 5.01 2.97
CA LEU A 353 -11.82 4.26 1.76
C LEU A 353 -12.38 5.19 0.68
N ARG A 354 -11.86 5.04 -0.55
CA ARG A 354 -12.20 5.81 -1.75
C ARG A 354 -12.09 7.32 -1.49
N ASN A 355 -12.91 8.17 -2.09
CA ASN A 355 -12.96 9.58 -1.70
C ASN A 355 -13.85 9.71 -0.45
N PRO A 356 -13.30 9.91 0.76
CA PRO A 356 -14.11 10.01 1.96
C PRO A 356 -15.02 11.23 1.89
N ASP A 357 -16.21 11.13 2.46
CA ASP A 357 -17.02 12.30 2.74
C ASP A 357 -16.41 13.03 3.95
N GLU A 358 -15.66 14.11 3.68
CA GLU A 358 -14.96 14.89 4.71
C GLU A 358 -15.90 15.45 5.79
N GLN A 359 -17.21 15.58 5.52
CA GLN A 359 -18.18 16.03 6.53
C GLN A 359 -18.52 14.95 7.57
N ALA A 360 -18.16 13.68 7.31
CA ALA A 360 -18.37 12.59 8.26
C ALA A 360 -17.26 12.50 9.34
N TYR A 361 -16.26 13.40 9.27
CA TYR A 361 -15.10 13.37 10.15
C TYR A 361 -14.78 14.77 10.68
N GLN A 362 -14.58 14.89 11.99
CA GLN A 362 -14.09 16.12 12.58
C GLN A 362 -13.15 15.79 13.73
N PHE A 363 -11.97 16.43 13.76
CA PHE A 363 -11.11 16.37 14.93
C PHE A 363 -11.14 17.71 15.66
N LYS A 364 -11.50 17.69 16.93
CA LYS A 364 -11.66 18.89 17.75
C LYS A 364 -11.39 18.56 19.23
N ASP A 365 -10.68 19.45 19.92
CA ASP A 365 -10.42 19.35 21.36
C ASP A 365 -9.84 17.98 21.81
N GLY A 366 -8.99 17.37 20.96
CA GLY A 366 -8.37 16.07 21.23
C GLY A 366 -9.27 14.85 20.96
N VAL A 367 -10.46 15.07 20.41
CA VAL A 367 -11.47 14.04 20.13
C VAL A 367 -11.70 13.93 18.63
N LEU A 368 -11.78 12.70 18.13
CA LEU A 368 -12.18 12.44 16.75
C LEU A 368 -13.68 12.09 16.73
N HIS A 369 -14.47 12.95 16.11
CA HIS A 369 -15.90 12.82 15.92
C HIS A 369 -16.19 12.19 14.56
N LEU A 370 -17.06 11.18 14.55
CA LEU A 370 -17.43 10.40 13.38
C LEU A 370 -18.95 10.33 13.26
N TRP A 371 -19.48 10.46 12.04
CA TRP A 371 -20.91 10.29 11.75
C TRP A 371 -21.13 9.18 10.74
N PRO A 372 -22.25 8.42 10.78
CA PRO A 372 -22.60 7.47 9.74
C PRO A 372 -22.50 8.08 8.33
N SER A 373 -22.21 7.23 7.33
CA SER A 373 -22.25 7.67 5.93
C SER A 373 -23.64 8.24 5.63
N ALA A 374 -23.70 9.38 4.93
CA ALA A 374 -24.97 10.00 4.56
C ALA A 374 -25.85 9.06 3.71
N GLN A 375 -25.21 8.18 2.94
CA GLN A 375 -25.85 7.18 2.08
C GLN A 375 -26.04 5.82 2.77
N GLY A 376 -25.65 5.67 4.04
CA GLY A 376 -25.72 4.40 4.76
C GLY A 376 -24.70 3.37 4.26
N ASP A 377 -23.60 3.82 3.64
CA ASP A 377 -22.53 2.94 3.19
C ASP A 377 -21.85 2.22 4.37
N THR A 378 -21.58 0.93 4.19
CA THR A 378 -20.95 0.06 5.19
C THR A 378 -19.59 -0.46 4.71
N LEU A 379 -18.86 -1.15 5.60
CA LEU A 379 -17.57 -1.78 5.23
C LEU A 379 -17.72 -2.92 4.20
N ASP A 380 -18.89 -3.56 4.16
CA ASP A 380 -19.28 -4.59 3.17
C ASP A 380 -19.50 -4.00 1.74
N GLY A 381 -19.46 -2.68 1.59
CA GLY A 381 -19.78 -1.96 0.36
C GLY A 381 -18.79 -2.16 -0.78
N ARG A 382 -19.27 -2.71 -1.90
CA ARG A 382 -18.52 -2.79 -3.18
C ARG A 382 -18.22 -1.43 -3.81
N PHE A 383 -18.98 -0.41 -3.39
CA PHE A 383 -18.88 0.99 -3.78
C PHE A 383 -19.25 1.85 -2.55
N GLY A 384 -19.30 3.17 -2.71
CA GLY A 384 -19.68 4.08 -1.64
C GLY A 384 -18.52 4.48 -0.73
N THR A 385 -18.81 5.30 0.28
CA THR A 385 -17.81 5.95 1.11
C THR A 385 -18.18 5.73 2.59
N PRO A 386 -17.89 4.54 3.15
CA PRO A 386 -18.20 4.27 4.55
C PRO A 386 -17.41 5.21 5.47
N THR A 387 -17.96 5.48 6.65
CA THR A 387 -17.25 6.26 7.67
C THR A 387 -16.26 5.36 8.39
N PHE A 388 -15.01 5.37 7.91
CA PHE A 388 -13.94 4.52 8.38
C PHE A 388 -12.60 5.25 8.27
N VAL A 389 -11.84 5.26 9.35
CA VAL A 389 -10.44 5.69 9.35
C VAL A 389 -9.58 4.66 10.03
N ALA A 390 -8.43 4.35 9.44
CA ALA A 390 -7.54 3.31 9.92
C ALA A 390 -6.06 3.60 9.67
N ARG A 391 -5.19 2.87 10.35
CA ARG A 391 -3.77 2.77 10.03
C ARG A 391 -3.41 1.36 9.58
N ARG A 392 -2.38 1.20 8.76
CA ARG A 392 -1.84 -0.11 8.36
C ARG A 392 -1.37 -0.91 9.56
N GLN A 393 -1.66 -2.20 9.64
CA GLN A 393 -0.96 -3.08 10.57
C GLN A 393 0.51 -3.22 10.14
N THR A 394 1.45 -2.90 11.03
CA THR A 394 2.89 -2.82 10.73
C THR A 394 3.71 -3.94 11.39
N ALA A 395 3.15 -4.56 12.43
CA ALA A 395 3.72 -5.71 13.12
C ALA A 395 2.77 -6.92 13.13
N ILE A 396 3.38 -8.11 13.15
CA ILE A 396 2.68 -9.39 13.32
C ILE A 396 1.98 -9.38 14.67
N GLU A 397 2.73 -9.08 15.73
CA GLU A 397 2.22 -8.96 17.09
C GLU A 397 2.06 -7.49 17.46
N CYS A 398 0.81 -7.07 17.65
CA CYS A 398 0.49 -5.70 17.99
C CYS A 398 -0.82 -5.61 18.78
N THR A 399 -1.00 -4.51 19.50
CA THR A 399 -2.23 -4.18 20.21
C THR A 399 -2.78 -2.86 19.69
N THR A 400 -4.08 -2.84 19.38
CA THR A 400 -4.83 -1.60 19.14
C THR A 400 -5.88 -1.44 20.22
N GLU A 401 -5.93 -0.26 20.84
CA GLU A 401 -6.99 0.09 21.79
C GLU A 401 -7.75 1.33 21.32
N LEU A 402 -9.05 1.34 21.58
CA LEU A 402 -9.96 2.40 21.24
C LEU A 402 -10.83 2.71 22.47
N GLU A 403 -11.12 3.97 22.73
CA GLU A 403 -12.18 4.37 23.66
C GLU A 403 -13.17 5.26 22.92
N LEU A 404 -14.40 4.78 22.74
CA LEU A 404 -15.45 5.47 22.02
C LEU A 404 -16.68 5.77 22.89
N THR A 405 -17.47 6.76 22.48
CA THR A 405 -18.78 7.07 23.07
C THR A 405 -19.84 6.97 21.99
N LEU A 406 -20.81 6.06 22.18
CA LEU A 406 -21.96 5.93 21.29
C LEU A 406 -23.06 6.93 21.67
N PRO A 407 -23.78 7.48 20.67
CA PRO A 407 -24.95 8.30 20.92
C PRO A 407 -26.10 7.45 21.49
N ALA A 408 -27.19 8.09 21.90
CA ALA A 408 -28.38 7.37 22.39
C ALA A 408 -29.15 6.63 21.29
N ASN A 409 -28.88 6.93 20.02
CA ASN A 409 -29.52 6.29 18.87
C ASN A 409 -29.05 4.84 18.70
N GLU A 410 -29.97 3.89 18.91
CA GLU A 410 -29.71 2.44 18.85
C GLU A 410 -29.41 1.94 17.43
N GLN A 411 -29.73 2.72 16.40
CA GLN A 411 -29.41 2.37 15.00
C GLN A 411 -27.97 2.71 14.63
N VAL A 412 -27.24 3.43 15.49
CA VAL A 412 -25.82 3.73 15.28
C VAL A 412 -24.99 2.67 15.97
N ILE A 413 -24.10 2.07 15.19
CA ILE A 413 -23.11 1.12 15.68
C ILE A 413 -21.73 1.63 15.32
N ALA A 414 -20.77 1.40 16.21
CA ALA A 414 -19.40 1.81 15.98
C ALA A 414 -18.45 0.87 16.68
N GLY A 415 -17.21 0.85 16.23
CA GLY A 415 -16.27 -0.12 16.74
C GLY A 415 -14.89 0.02 16.15
N LEU A 416 -14.12 -1.05 16.31
CA LEU A 416 -12.78 -1.21 15.77
C LEU A 416 -12.83 -2.32 14.72
N SER A 417 -12.44 -2.03 13.48
CA SER A 417 -12.37 -3.03 12.41
C SER A 417 -10.92 -3.42 12.13
N VAL A 418 -10.69 -4.72 11.97
CA VAL A 418 -9.51 -5.33 11.34
C VAL A 418 -9.91 -5.61 9.90
N TYR A 419 -9.59 -4.68 9.01
CA TYR A 419 -10.14 -4.61 7.66
C TYR A 419 -9.07 -4.96 6.63
N LEU A 420 -9.29 -6.03 5.85
CA LEU A 420 -8.50 -6.30 4.64
C LEU A 420 -9.22 -5.69 3.42
N ASP A 421 -10.48 -6.08 3.23
CA ASP A 421 -11.35 -5.62 2.15
C ASP A 421 -12.84 -5.84 2.47
N PHE A 422 -13.73 -5.43 1.56
CA PHE A 422 -15.19 -5.54 1.74
C PHE A 422 -15.72 -6.99 1.81
N GLU A 423 -14.90 -7.99 1.45
CA GLU A 423 -15.22 -9.41 1.58
C GLU A 423 -14.58 -10.02 2.83
N SER A 424 -13.63 -9.34 3.47
CA SER A 424 -12.73 -9.92 4.47
C SER A 424 -12.40 -8.89 5.55
N HIS A 425 -13.15 -8.93 6.65
CA HIS A 425 -12.88 -8.09 7.82
C HIS A 425 -13.43 -8.72 9.10
N ILE A 426 -12.80 -8.37 10.22
CA ILE A 426 -13.20 -8.78 11.58
C ILE A 426 -13.47 -7.50 12.37
N ASP A 427 -14.70 -7.35 12.85
CA ASP A 427 -15.11 -6.14 13.54
C ASP A 427 -15.45 -6.41 15.00
N LEU A 428 -14.90 -5.59 15.88
CA LEU A 428 -15.29 -5.47 17.28
C LEU A 428 -16.24 -4.30 17.43
N VAL A 429 -17.53 -4.59 17.63
CA VAL A 429 -18.64 -3.64 17.51
C VAL A 429 -19.26 -3.36 18.85
N LEU A 430 -19.54 -2.09 19.11
CA LEU A 430 -20.37 -1.64 20.21
C LEU A 430 -21.75 -1.26 19.69
N VAL A 431 -22.76 -1.67 20.43
CA VAL A 431 -24.16 -1.29 20.21
C VAL A 431 -24.82 -0.93 21.55
N ARG A 432 -25.98 -0.26 21.48
CA ARG A 432 -26.88 -0.13 22.63
C ARG A 432 -27.99 -1.16 22.53
N SER A 433 -28.28 -1.81 23.65
CA SER A 433 -29.32 -2.83 23.77
C SER A 433 -30.67 -2.21 24.10
N ASP A 434 -31.68 -2.46 23.25
CA ASP A 434 -33.06 -1.95 23.32
C ASP A 434 -33.73 -2.17 24.69
N ALA A 435 -33.35 -3.25 25.39
CA ALA A 435 -34.03 -3.67 26.62
C ALA A 435 -33.56 -2.93 27.88
N LYS A 436 -32.37 -2.31 27.86
CA LYS A 436 -31.71 -1.81 29.09
C LYS A 436 -30.86 -0.55 28.92
N SER A 437 -30.74 0.00 27.71
CA SER A 437 -29.79 1.09 27.38
C SER A 437 -28.33 0.77 27.78
N SER A 438 -28.01 -0.52 27.98
CA SER A 438 -26.68 -1.01 28.31
C SER A 438 -25.84 -1.13 27.04
N LEU A 439 -24.53 -0.91 27.17
CA LEU A 439 -23.58 -1.15 26.08
C LEU A 439 -23.28 -2.64 25.98
N GLU A 440 -23.26 -3.15 24.75
CA GLU A 440 -22.88 -4.51 24.44
C GLU A 440 -21.79 -4.53 23.37
N ALA A 441 -20.80 -5.40 23.54
CA ALA A 441 -19.73 -5.64 22.58
C ALA A 441 -19.97 -6.96 21.83
N HIS A 442 -19.71 -6.94 20.53
CA HIS A 442 -19.95 -8.04 19.59
C HIS A 442 -18.76 -8.22 18.66
N MET A 443 -18.56 -9.44 18.20
CA MET A 443 -17.74 -9.70 17.03
C MET A 443 -18.64 -9.83 15.80
N ARG A 444 -18.31 -9.15 14.70
CA ARG A 444 -18.81 -9.46 13.36
C ARG A 444 -17.64 -9.93 12.51
N GLN A 445 -17.86 -10.91 11.64
CA GLN A 445 -16.82 -11.33 10.71
C GLN A 445 -17.39 -11.55 9.32
N ARG A 446 -16.74 -10.93 8.35
CA ARG A 446 -16.97 -11.12 6.93
C ARG A 446 -15.83 -11.97 6.36
N THR A 447 -16.20 -12.97 5.58
CA THR A 447 -15.27 -13.79 4.80
C THR A 447 -15.71 -13.82 3.34
N PRO A 448 -14.84 -14.18 2.39
CA PRO A 448 -15.23 -14.32 0.99
C PRO A 448 -16.39 -15.30 0.76
N THR A 449 -16.57 -16.26 1.67
CA THR A 449 -17.67 -17.24 1.65
C THR A 449 -18.98 -16.73 2.27
N GLY A 450 -18.99 -15.53 2.86
CA GLY A 450 -20.15 -14.92 3.49
C GLY A 450 -19.86 -14.35 4.88
N VAL A 451 -20.90 -13.86 5.55
CA VAL A 451 -20.82 -13.42 6.95
C VAL A 451 -20.74 -14.67 7.83
N ALA A 452 -19.65 -14.81 8.58
CA ALA A 452 -19.58 -15.80 9.64
C ALA A 452 -20.44 -15.29 10.80
N ALA A 453 -21.47 -16.03 11.18
CA ALA A 453 -22.23 -15.72 12.38
C ALA A 453 -21.30 -15.82 13.59
N SER A 454 -21.23 -14.76 14.39
CA SER A 454 -20.58 -14.85 15.70
C SER A 454 -21.37 -15.86 16.54
N ASN A 455 -20.73 -16.98 16.88
CA ASN A 455 -21.28 -17.96 17.81
C ASN A 455 -21.23 -17.45 19.27
N VAL A 456 -20.66 -16.26 19.51
CA VAL A 456 -20.56 -15.64 20.83
C VAL A 456 -21.73 -14.68 21.03
N SER A 457 -22.48 -14.90 22.10
CA SER A 457 -23.53 -13.97 22.53
C SER A 457 -22.95 -12.59 22.82
N PRO A 458 -23.75 -11.53 22.65
CA PRO A 458 -23.36 -10.18 23.06
C PRO A 458 -22.82 -10.15 24.48
N ILE A 459 -21.75 -9.39 24.72
CA ILE A 459 -21.17 -9.25 26.05
C ILE A 459 -21.47 -7.85 26.57
N PRO A 460 -22.17 -7.72 27.71
CA PRO A 460 -22.34 -6.44 28.37
C PRO A 460 -20.98 -5.83 28.74
N VAL A 461 -20.81 -4.54 28.47
CA VAL A 461 -19.59 -3.78 28.79
C VAL A 461 -19.94 -2.50 29.55
N ASP A 462 -18.98 -1.99 30.33
CA ASP A 462 -19.20 -0.83 31.20
C ASP A 462 -18.86 0.50 30.51
N SER A 463 -18.13 0.43 29.38
CA SER A 463 -17.64 1.60 28.65
C SER A 463 -17.41 1.25 27.17
N GLY A 464 -17.10 2.25 26.35
CA GLY A 464 -16.71 2.02 24.96
C GLY A 464 -15.23 1.71 24.76
N ALA A 465 -14.53 1.22 25.79
CA ALA A 465 -13.16 0.74 25.68
C ALA A 465 -13.12 -0.63 24.99
N LEU A 466 -12.43 -0.68 23.86
CA LEU A 466 -12.24 -1.84 23.00
C LEU A 466 -10.75 -2.11 22.78
N ARG A 467 -10.39 -3.38 22.65
CA ARG A 467 -9.01 -3.79 22.35
C ARG A 467 -8.99 -4.95 21.36
N VAL A 468 -8.07 -4.88 20.41
CA VAL A 468 -7.69 -5.99 19.54
C VAL A 468 -6.21 -6.28 19.75
N ILE A 469 -5.87 -7.55 19.98
CA ILE A 469 -4.50 -8.05 19.99
C ILE A 469 -4.32 -8.94 18.76
N ALA A 470 -3.38 -8.58 17.90
CA ALA A 470 -2.97 -9.38 16.76
C ALA A 470 -1.83 -10.32 17.16
N TYR A 471 -1.91 -11.56 16.68
CA TYR A 471 -0.86 -12.57 16.71
C TYR A 471 -0.59 -13.05 15.29
N GLU A 472 0.37 -13.95 15.11
CA GLU A 472 0.69 -14.55 13.81
C GLU A 472 -0.50 -15.24 13.13
N ASP A 473 -1.33 -15.94 13.90
CA ASP A 473 -2.39 -16.80 13.35
C ASP A 473 -3.82 -16.29 13.63
N ARG A 474 -4.00 -15.28 14.48
CA ARG A 474 -5.31 -14.81 14.93
C ARG A 474 -5.33 -13.39 15.46
N TYR A 475 -6.54 -12.88 15.65
CA TYR A 475 -6.85 -11.64 16.36
C TYR A 475 -7.78 -11.95 17.53
N ASP A 476 -7.39 -11.55 18.74
CA ASP A 476 -8.22 -11.67 19.95
C ASP A 476 -8.87 -10.32 20.27
N LEU A 477 -10.20 -10.31 20.43
CA LEU A 477 -11.03 -9.12 20.60
C LEU A 477 -11.50 -9.02 22.06
N PHE A 478 -11.43 -7.84 22.66
CA PHE A 478 -11.79 -7.61 24.05
C PHE A 478 -12.63 -6.35 24.26
N GLY A 479 -13.61 -6.45 25.15
CA GLY A 479 -14.35 -5.32 25.70
C GLY A 479 -13.98 -5.06 27.16
N TRP A 480 -14.39 -3.92 27.71
CA TRP A 480 -14.09 -3.56 29.11
C TRP A 480 -15.29 -3.78 30.03
N ARG A 481 -15.13 -4.59 31.08
CA ARG A 481 -16.17 -4.90 32.07
C ARG A 481 -15.58 -5.23 33.44
N ASN A 482 -16.19 -4.72 34.51
CA ASN A 482 -15.82 -4.92 35.90
C ASN A 482 -14.33 -4.62 36.19
N GLY A 483 -13.79 -3.57 35.55
CA GLY A 483 -12.39 -3.16 35.73
C GLY A 483 -11.36 -4.06 35.03
N ALA A 484 -11.77 -4.91 34.09
CA ALA A 484 -10.88 -5.79 33.34
C ALA A 484 -11.28 -5.92 31.86
N TRP A 485 -10.33 -6.35 31.03
CA TRP A 485 -10.61 -6.78 29.66
C TRP A 485 -11.26 -8.16 29.67
N VAL A 486 -12.41 -8.27 29.01
CA VAL A 486 -13.15 -9.53 28.85
C VAL A 486 -13.14 -9.95 27.38
N PRO A 487 -12.92 -11.24 27.07
CA PRO A 487 -12.85 -11.72 25.70
C PRO A 487 -14.22 -11.62 25.03
N VAL A 488 -14.26 -11.04 23.84
CA VAL A 488 -15.46 -10.91 23.00
C VAL A 488 -15.49 -11.94 21.87
N GLY A 489 -14.33 -12.26 21.31
CA GLY A 489 -14.21 -13.25 20.24
C GLY A 489 -12.79 -13.34 19.71
N THR A 490 -12.60 -14.25 18.76
CA THR A 490 -11.32 -14.47 18.08
C THR A 490 -11.58 -14.69 16.60
N GLY A 491 -10.86 -13.97 15.74
CA GLY A 491 -10.86 -14.18 14.29
C GLY A 491 -9.52 -14.71 13.80
N LEU A 492 -9.49 -15.45 12.69
CA LEU A 492 -8.25 -16.05 12.19
C LEU A 492 -7.53 -15.10 11.23
N ALA A 493 -6.20 -15.01 11.32
CA ALA A 493 -5.40 -14.13 10.47
C ALA A 493 -5.50 -14.51 8.98
N LYS A 494 -5.62 -15.80 8.67
CA LYS A 494 -5.84 -16.30 7.30
C LYS A 494 -7.12 -15.74 6.65
N ASP A 495 -8.14 -15.43 7.44
CA ASP A 495 -9.43 -14.94 6.91
C ASP A 495 -9.36 -13.46 6.50
N VAL A 496 -8.32 -12.77 6.95
CA VAL A 496 -7.95 -11.39 6.56
C VAL A 496 -6.54 -11.36 5.95
N SER A 497 -6.16 -12.45 5.25
CA SER A 497 -4.93 -12.54 4.46
C SER A 497 -5.24 -12.73 2.98
N GLY A 498 -4.37 -12.23 2.10
CA GLY A 498 -4.48 -12.46 0.66
C GLY A 498 -4.75 -11.23 -0.19
N GLY A 499 -4.80 -11.49 -1.50
CA GLY A 499 -5.36 -10.55 -2.46
C GLY A 499 -4.53 -9.31 -2.68
N PHE A 500 -5.22 -8.19 -2.93
CA PHE A 500 -4.63 -6.92 -3.26
C PHE A 500 -4.77 -5.82 -2.17
N THR A 501 -4.76 -6.13 -0.87
CA THR A 501 -4.38 -5.16 0.19
C THR A 501 -3.57 -5.80 1.33
N GLY A 502 -3.31 -5.02 2.39
CA GLY A 502 -2.96 -5.53 3.72
C GLY A 502 -3.98 -4.98 4.71
N VAL A 503 -4.04 -5.57 5.90
CA VAL A 503 -4.93 -5.21 6.98
C VAL A 503 -4.64 -3.78 7.44
N VAL A 504 -5.71 -3.00 7.53
CA VAL A 504 -5.75 -1.73 8.23
C VAL A 504 -6.66 -1.87 9.45
N ILE A 505 -6.30 -1.21 10.54
CA ILE A 505 -7.01 -1.29 11.82
C ILE A 505 -7.42 0.12 12.24
N GLY A 506 -8.69 0.32 12.57
CA GLY A 506 -9.17 1.61 13.07
C GLY A 506 -10.67 1.72 13.30
N PRO A 507 -11.12 2.88 13.82
CA PRO A 507 -12.52 3.10 14.13
C PRO A 507 -13.39 3.25 12.89
N TYR A 508 -14.63 2.76 13.00
CA TYR A 508 -15.67 2.92 11.99
C TYR A 508 -17.03 3.15 12.62
N VAL A 509 -17.95 3.74 11.84
CA VAL A 509 -19.32 4.02 12.24
C VAL A 509 -20.29 3.64 11.12
N GLU A 510 -21.35 2.94 11.47
CA GLU A 510 -22.46 2.59 10.59
C GLU A 510 -23.78 3.07 11.20
N GLY A 511 -24.75 3.37 10.34
CA GLY A 511 -26.06 3.84 10.75
C GLY A 511 -26.97 4.07 9.54
N PRO A 512 -28.24 4.44 9.78
CA PRO A 512 -29.21 4.69 8.72
C PRO A 512 -28.83 5.91 7.87
N THR A 513 -29.46 6.02 6.70
CA THR A 513 -29.26 7.15 5.78
C THR A 513 -29.67 8.48 6.41
N ASN A 514 -29.04 9.58 5.97
CA ASN A 514 -29.30 10.95 6.42
C ASN A 514 -29.14 11.22 7.93
N ASN A 515 -28.35 10.40 8.63
CA ASN A 515 -28.21 10.48 10.09
C ASN A 515 -26.99 11.33 10.52
N ARG A 516 -26.93 12.59 10.04
CA ARG A 516 -25.86 13.55 10.36
C ARG A 516 -26.33 14.62 11.34
N ASP A 517 -26.64 14.17 12.54
CA ASP A 517 -27.00 15.03 13.66
C ASP A 517 -26.24 14.64 14.94
N ASP A 518 -26.38 15.47 15.96
CA ASP A 518 -25.79 15.24 17.29
C ASP A 518 -26.30 13.93 17.93
N HIS A 519 -27.42 13.39 17.46
CA HIS A 519 -27.97 12.12 17.92
C HIS A 519 -27.30 10.91 17.28
N SER A 520 -26.35 11.13 16.39
CA SER A 520 -25.72 10.07 15.59
C SER A 520 -24.19 10.16 15.61
N GLU A 521 -23.65 11.17 16.28
CA GLU A 521 -22.23 11.36 16.47
C GLU A 521 -21.63 10.27 17.38
N VAL A 522 -20.51 9.71 16.94
CA VAL A 522 -19.64 8.86 17.75
C VAL A 522 -18.34 9.59 18.03
N SER A 523 -17.98 9.70 19.31
CA SER A 523 -16.75 10.38 19.71
C SER A 523 -15.67 9.37 20.10
N VAL A 524 -14.51 9.43 19.46
CA VAL A 524 -13.30 8.64 19.77
C VAL A 524 -12.37 9.48 20.64
N LYS A 525 -12.18 9.06 21.89
CA LYS A 525 -11.42 9.79 22.94
C LYS A 525 -10.01 9.25 23.15
N LYS A 526 -9.78 8.00 22.80
CA LYS A 526 -8.48 7.34 22.85
C LYS A 526 -8.34 6.43 21.64
N TRP A 527 -7.18 6.48 20.99
CA TRP A 527 -6.80 5.49 19.98
C TRP A 527 -5.28 5.26 20.06
N THR A 528 -4.89 4.04 20.41
CA THR A 528 -3.47 3.67 20.54
C THR A 528 -3.12 2.45 19.71
N TYR A 529 -1.93 2.44 19.13
CA TYR A 529 -1.33 1.28 18.48
C TYR A 529 0.02 0.98 19.11
N SER A 530 0.32 -0.28 19.38
CA SER A 530 1.57 -0.68 20.02
C SER A 530 2.06 -1.99 19.44
N GLU A 531 3.31 -2.03 19.00
CA GLU A 531 3.99 -3.27 18.65
C GLU A 531 4.37 -4.01 19.93
N ILE A 532 4.17 -5.33 19.94
CA ILE A 532 4.60 -6.17 21.05
C ILE A 532 6.08 -6.49 20.81
N ALA A 533 6.91 -6.19 21.81
CA ALA A 533 8.37 -6.27 21.73
C ALA A 533 8.90 -7.71 21.76
#